data_AF-A0A892ZGP1-F1
#
_entry.id   AF-A0A892ZGP1-F1
#
_cell.length_a   1.000
_cell.length_b   1.000
_cell.length_c   1.000
_cell.angle_alpha   90.00
_cell.angle_beta   90.00
_cell.angle_gamma   90.00
#
_symmetry.space_group_name_H-M   'P 1'
#
loop_
_entity.id
_entity.type
_entity.pdbx_description
1 polymer ?
#
loop_
_entity_poly.entity_id
_entity_poly.type
_entity_poly.pdbx_seq_one_letter_code
_entity_poly.pdbx_strand_id
1 'polypeptide(L)'
;MAPPGGRQATQVKPACFYILEEINMEQVGRFSNKRFNGLIWFGLLGLALPLQAQPALSPSPTLAQNLVKLAQNDEFMDMGHVAAALQLPQLPDKAVWYGPIYQSSGARFSAVYDPPPGDEHITKVVFSWNPGYRSGGRDAPPQMFASLRIIFDEQHCPAVAPVAHASKQKPMPVVMPVSMHDPEQNTYTFYSFGFRRHDGQTNTNLYVDPGRCEITLSRVRDF
;
A
#
# COMPACT_ATOMS: atom_id res chain seq x y z
N MET A 1 12.27 -36.78 45.03
CA MET A 1 13.11 -35.71 44.46
C MET A 1 12.58 -35.40 43.07
N ALA A 2 11.95 -34.24 42.91
CA ALA A 2 11.34 -33.78 41.65
C ALA A 2 12.20 -32.65 41.05
N PRO A 3 12.39 -32.57 39.73
CA PRO A 3 13.09 -31.45 39.11
C PRO A 3 12.18 -30.20 39.03
N PRO A 4 12.74 -28.98 39.10
CA PRO A 4 11.97 -27.75 39.12
C PRO A 4 11.75 -27.15 37.72
N GLY A 5 10.59 -26.50 37.54
CA GLY A 5 10.48 -25.24 36.81
C GLY A 5 10.45 -25.28 35.29
N GLY A 6 9.38 -25.82 34.70
CA GLY A 6 9.02 -25.53 33.31
C GLY A 6 8.52 -24.10 33.16
N ARG A 7 9.26 -23.25 32.42
CA ARG A 7 8.75 -21.94 31.97
C ARG A 7 7.61 -22.20 30.98
N GLN A 8 6.42 -21.68 31.30
CA GLN A 8 5.32 -21.61 30.34
C GLN A 8 5.74 -20.75 29.16
N ALA A 9 5.74 -21.33 27.96
CA ALA A 9 5.82 -20.58 26.73
C ALA A 9 4.51 -19.81 26.56
N THR A 10 4.55 -18.49 26.72
CA THR A 10 3.43 -17.62 26.39
C THR A 10 3.15 -17.78 24.89
N GLN A 11 2.04 -18.45 24.58
CA GLN A 11 1.56 -18.65 23.22
C GLN A 11 1.13 -17.30 22.66
N VAL A 12 2.04 -16.62 21.96
CA VAL A 12 1.71 -15.42 21.18
C VAL A 12 0.82 -15.90 20.02
N LYS A 13 -0.47 -15.54 20.08
CA LYS A 13 -1.39 -15.76 18.96
C LYS A 13 -0.81 -15.07 17.71
N PRO A 14 -0.69 -15.75 16.56
CA PRO A 14 -0.30 -15.08 15.34
C PRO A 14 -1.41 -14.10 14.96
N ALA A 15 -1.07 -12.81 14.84
CA ALA A 15 -1.92 -11.85 14.19
C ALA A 15 -2.10 -12.28 12.73
N CYS A 16 -3.34 -12.44 12.29
CA CYS A 16 -3.68 -12.74 10.91
C CYS A 16 -3.22 -11.59 10.01
N PHE A 17 -2.12 -11.78 9.29
CA PHE A 17 -1.74 -10.89 8.20
C PHE A 17 -2.51 -11.31 6.95
N TYR A 18 -3.48 -10.51 6.53
CA TYR A 18 -4.11 -10.68 5.23
C TYR A 18 -3.08 -10.33 4.15
N ILE A 19 -2.73 -11.32 3.34
CA ILE A 19 -1.79 -11.22 2.22
C ILE A 19 -2.59 -10.70 1.01
N LEU A 20 -2.12 -9.62 0.39
CA LEU A 20 -2.50 -9.29 -0.99
C LEU A 20 -1.79 -10.29 -1.89
N GLU A 21 -2.48 -11.36 -2.27
CA GLU A 21 -2.02 -12.25 -3.34
C GLU A 21 -1.93 -11.46 -4.66
N GLU A 22 -0.99 -11.88 -5.48
CA GLU A 22 -0.53 -11.25 -6.71
C GLU A 22 -1.67 -10.73 -7.60
N ILE A 23 -1.74 -9.41 -7.76
CA ILE A 23 -2.52 -8.81 -8.85
C ILE A 23 -1.76 -9.10 -10.14
N ASN A 24 -2.21 -10.12 -10.87
CA ASN A 24 -1.74 -10.36 -12.24
C ASN A 24 -2.20 -9.19 -13.13
N MET A 25 -1.28 -8.29 -13.46
CA MET A 25 -1.54 -7.04 -14.17
C MET A 25 -2.10 -7.23 -15.60
N GLU A 26 -2.05 -8.44 -16.18
CA GLU A 26 -2.59 -8.68 -17.53
C GLU A 26 -4.13 -8.63 -17.59
N GLN A 27 -4.84 -8.83 -16.48
CA GLN A 27 -6.32 -8.83 -16.49
C GLN A 27 -6.96 -7.45 -16.37
N VAL A 28 -6.22 -6.43 -15.91
CA VAL A 28 -6.74 -5.06 -15.72
C VAL A 28 -6.92 -4.33 -17.06
N GLY A 29 -6.25 -4.79 -18.13
CA GLY A 29 -6.28 -4.13 -19.45
C GLY A 29 -7.54 -4.34 -20.30
N ARG A 30 -8.54 -5.13 -19.87
CA ARG A 30 -9.69 -5.50 -20.72
C ARG A 30 -11.02 -4.78 -20.44
N PHE A 31 -11.11 -3.96 -19.39
CA PHE A 31 -12.34 -3.19 -19.12
C PHE A 31 -12.26 -1.75 -19.65
N SER A 32 -12.10 -1.62 -20.97
CA SER A 32 -12.30 -0.33 -21.65
C SER A 32 -13.04 -0.54 -22.96
N ASN A 33 -14.37 -0.45 -22.90
CA ASN A 33 -15.23 0.21 -23.90
C ASN A 33 -16.67 -0.27 -23.73
N LYS A 34 -17.54 0.60 -23.22
CA LYS A 34 -18.90 0.77 -23.76
C LYS A 34 -19.45 2.13 -23.34
N ARG A 35 -19.76 2.91 -24.37
CA ARG A 35 -20.37 4.23 -24.34
C ARG A 35 -21.72 4.17 -23.63
N PHE A 36 -22.02 5.14 -22.77
CA PHE A 36 -23.39 5.48 -22.40
C PHE A 36 -23.59 7.00 -22.56
N ASN A 37 -24.27 7.36 -23.65
CA ASN A 37 -24.97 8.64 -23.81
C ASN A 37 -26.41 8.43 -23.31
N GLY A 38 -26.97 9.37 -22.56
CA GLY A 38 -28.42 9.42 -22.33
C GLY A 38 -28.86 10.08 -21.03
N LEU A 39 -29.27 11.34 -21.15
CA LEU A 39 -30.08 12.21 -20.28
C LEU A 39 -30.76 11.63 -19.02
N ILE A 40 -30.70 12.38 -17.92
CA ILE A 40 -31.72 12.38 -16.86
C ILE A 40 -32.07 13.84 -16.50
N TRP A 41 -33.36 14.17 -16.59
CA TRP A 41 -34.01 15.35 -16.02
C TRP A 41 -35.00 14.88 -14.95
N PHE A 42 -34.82 15.32 -13.70
CA PHE A 42 -35.79 15.50 -12.60
C PHE A 42 -34.95 16.21 -11.50
N GLY A 43 -35.34 17.28 -10.81
CA GLY A 43 -36.67 17.75 -10.41
C GLY A 43 -36.75 17.76 -8.88
N LEU A 44 -36.49 18.92 -8.27
CA LEU A 44 -37.00 19.45 -6.99
C LEU A 44 -36.54 18.90 -5.61
N LEU A 45 -36.01 19.86 -4.82
CA LEU A 45 -36.27 20.18 -3.40
C LEU A 45 -36.21 19.07 -2.32
N GLY A 46 -35.31 19.26 -1.34
CA GLY A 46 -35.49 18.70 0.00
C GLY A 46 -34.25 18.67 0.88
N LEU A 47 -34.26 19.51 1.93
CA LEU A 47 -33.51 19.38 3.19
C LEU A 47 -31.98 19.54 3.15
N ALA A 48 -31.54 20.76 3.48
CA ALA A 48 -30.20 21.03 3.98
C ALA A 48 -30.03 20.38 5.36
N LEU A 49 -29.56 19.13 5.37
CA LEU A 49 -28.90 18.55 6.54
C LEU A 49 -27.58 19.31 6.76
N PRO A 50 -27.23 19.70 7.99
CA PRO A 50 -25.87 20.16 8.24
C PRO A 50 -24.95 18.96 7.97
N LEU A 51 -24.20 19.01 6.87
CA LEU A 51 -23.00 18.20 6.71
C LEU A 51 -22.10 18.53 7.91
N GLN A 52 -22.09 17.66 8.92
CA GLN A 52 -20.92 17.52 9.75
C GLN A 52 -19.83 16.95 8.84
N ALA A 53 -19.12 17.85 8.15
CA ALA A 53 -17.82 17.55 7.60
C ALA A 53 -16.92 17.26 8.81
N GLN A 54 -16.80 15.98 9.17
CA GLN A 54 -15.66 15.54 9.97
C GLN A 54 -14.42 15.99 9.19
N PRO A 55 -13.50 16.77 9.77
CA PRO A 55 -12.23 17.00 9.14
C PRO A 55 -11.50 15.66 9.15
N ALA A 56 -11.64 14.89 8.08
CA ALA A 56 -10.74 13.80 7.77
C ALA A 56 -9.37 14.46 7.58
N LEU A 57 -8.55 14.47 8.63
CA LEU A 57 -7.17 14.92 8.56
C LEU A 57 -6.42 13.89 7.73
N SER A 58 -6.40 14.19 6.44
CA SER A 58 -5.64 13.53 5.41
C SER A 58 -4.13 13.66 5.69
N PRO A 59 -3.26 12.91 4.98
CA PRO A 59 -1.83 13.15 5.06
C PRO A 59 -1.60 14.62 4.79
N SER A 60 -0.64 15.25 5.48
CA SER A 60 -0.35 16.64 5.21
C SER A 60 -0.07 16.80 3.69
N PRO A 61 -0.45 17.93 3.06
CA PRO A 61 -0.11 18.17 1.65
C PRO A 61 1.39 17.96 1.38
N THR A 62 2.23 18.22 2.38
CA THR A 62 3.68 17.95 2.38
C THR A 62 3.98 16.46 2.28
N LEU A 63 3.36 15.62 3.13
CA LEU A 63 3.55 14.17 3.11
C LEU A 63 3.12 13.58 1.77
N ALA A 64 1.97 13.98 1.23
CA ALA A 64 1.52 13.53 -0.09
C ALA A 64 2.52 13.89 -1.21
N GLN A 65 3.07 15.10 -1.19
CA GLN A 65 4.12 15.52 -2.13
C GLN A 65 5.40 14.68 -1.99
N ASN A 66 5.83 14.41 -0.77
CA ASN A 66 7.03 13.63 -0.52
C ASN A 66 6.87 12.17 -0.96
N LEU A 67 5.70 11.56 -0.74
CA LEU A 67 5.38 10.22 -1.22
C LEU A 67 5.36 10.13 -2.74
N VAL A 68 4.79 11.14 -3.41
CA VAL A 68 4.80 11.23 -4.87
C VAL A 68 6.24 11.36 -5.39
N LYS A 69 7.09 12.17 -4.75
CA LYS A 69 8.51 12.29 -5.13
C LYS A 69 9.26 10.96 -4.97
N LEU A 70 9.07 10.26 -3.86
CA LEU A 70 9.66 8.92 -3.66
C LEU A 70 9.23 7.95 -4.77
N ALA A 71 7.95 7.98 -5.18
CA ALA A 71 7.45 7.15 -6.25
C ALA A 71 8.05 7.51 -7.62
N GLN A 72 8.13 8.82 -7.93
CA GLN A 72 8.69 9.35 -9.17
C GLN A 72 10.19 9.06 -9.32
N ASN A 73 10.94 9.18 -8.24
CA ASN A 73 12.40 9.01 -8.24
C ASN A 73 12.84 7.55 -8.03
N ASP A 74 11.90 6.63 -7.77
CA ASP A 74 12.21 5.23 -7.47
C ASP A 74 13.06 5.05 -6.19
N GLU A 75 12.88 5.95 -5.23
CA GLU A 75 13.68 6.06 -4.01
C GLU A 75 13.01 5.41 -2.79
N PHE A 76 11.79 4.87 -2.95
CA PHE A 76 10.98 4.37 -1.83
C PHE A 76 11.52 3.11 -1.15
N MET A 77 12.55 2.46 -1.70
CA MET A 77 13.23 1.32 -1.08
C MET A 77 14.52 1.71 -0.35
N ASP A 78 14.95 2.97 -0.46
CA ASP A 78 16.04 3.51 0.33
C ASP A 78 15.50 4.04 1.66
N MET A 79 15.89 3.40 2.77
CA MET A 79 15.42 3.77 4.10
C MET A 79 15.80 5.20 4.50
N GLY A 80 16.94 5.72 4.03
CA GLY A 80 17.37 7.09 4.30
C GLY A 80 16.50 8.11 3.57
N HIS A 81 16.18 7.86 2.30
CA HIS A 81 15.25 8.70 1.55
C HIS A 81 13.84 8.66 2.14
N VAL A 82 13.36 7.48 2.55
CA VAL A 82 12.06 7.35 3.22
C VAL A 82 12.06 8.05 4.59
N ALA A 83 13.12 7.89 5.37
CA ALA A 83 13.29 8.59 6.65
C ALA A 83 13.22 10.11 6.47
N ALA A 84 13.92 10.66 5.48
CA ALA A 84 13.90 12.09 5.19
C ALA A 84 12.51 12.57 4.71
N ALA A 85 11.89 11.83 3.79
CA ALA A 85 10.59 12.16 3.21
C ALA A 85 9.44 12.14 4.24
N LEU A 86 9.49 11.19 5.18
CA LEU A 86 8.46 10.98 6.21
C LEU A 86 8.80 11.65 7.55
N GLN A 87 9.94 12.35 7.64
CA GLN A 87 10.45 12.93 8.89
C GLN A 87 10.62 11.88 10.01
N LEU A 88 11.12 10.69 9.65
CA LEU A 88 11.34 9.54 10.53
C LEU A 88 12.85 9.26 10.69
N PRO A 89 13.63 10.14 11.34
CA PRO A 89 15.09 10.06 11.33
C PRO A 89 15.67 8.78 11.93
N GLN A 90 14.93 8.11 12.83
CA GLN A 90 15.38 6.87 13.48
C GLN A 90 15.08 5.61 12.66
N LEU A 91 14.34 5.71 11.55
CA LEU A 91 13.91 4.56 10.75
C LEU A 91 15.08 3.66 10.31
N PRO A 92 16.22 4.17 9.79
CA PRO A 92 17.32 3.31 9.34
C PRO A 92 17.95 2.51 10.49
N ASP A 93 17.97 3.07 11.70
CA ASP A 93 18.65 2.49 12.86
C ASP A 93 17.74 1.60 13.73
N LYS A 94 16.42 1.81 13.66
CA LYS A 94 15.44 1.18 14.56
C LYS A 94 14.49 0.22 13.85
N ALA A 95 14.55 0.11 12.52
CA ALA A 95 13.78 -0.89 11.80
C ALA A 95 14.19 -2.31 12.21
N VAL A 96 13.20 -3.14 12.54
CA VAL A 96 13.39 -4.55 12.87
C VAL A 96 13.26 -5.38 11.59
N TRP A 97 14.28 -6.16 11.29
CA TRP A 97 14.32 -7.02 10.12
C TRP A 97 13.78 -8.42 10.40
N TYR A 98 13.01 -8.94 9.46
CA TYR A 98 12.44 -10.29 9.48
C TYR A 98 12.74 -11.01 8.16
N GLY A 99 13.02 -12.30 8.26
CA GLY A 99 13.16 -13.21 7.14
C GLY A 99 14.55 -13.83 6.97
N PRO A 100 14.72 -14.71 5.97
CA PRO A 100 13.69 -15.08 4.99
C PRO A 100 12.54 -15.88 5.63
N ILE A 101 11.31 -15.51 5.29
CA ILE A 101 10.10 -16.32 5.55
C ILE A 101 9.77 -17.01 4.23
N TYR A 102 9.87 -18.34 4.18
CA TYR A 102 9.56 -19.11 2.99
C TYR A 102 8.05 -19.41 2.94
N GLN A 103 7.40 -18.99 1.85
CA GLN A 103 6.03 -19.35 1.51
C GLN A 103 5.99 -19.99 0.11
N SER A 104 4.83 -20.47 -0.32
CA SER A 104 4.65 -21.06 -1.67
C SER A 104 5.07 -20.10 -2.80
N SER A 105 5.01 -18.79 -2.58
CA SER A 105 5.37 -17.74 -3.53
C SER A 105 6.86 -17.32 -3.49
N GLY A 106 7.68 -17.91 -2.62
CA GLY A 106 9.11 -17.61 -2.52
C GLY A 106 9.57 -17.15 -1.14
N ALA A 107 10.81 -16.67 -1.08
CA ALA A 107 11.40 -16.11 0.13
C ALA A 107 10.95 -14.65 0.29
N ARG A 108 10.47 -14.29 1.49
CA ARG A 108 10.10 -12.91 1.81
C ARG A 108 11.01 -12.33 2.89
N PHE A 109 11.45 -11.10 2.66
CA PHE A 109 12.16 -10.27 3.62
C PHE A 109 11.33 -9.04 3.94
N SER A 110 11.37 -8.58 5.18
CA SER A 110 10.69 -7.34 5.56
C SER A 110 11.44 -6.59 6.64
N ALA A 111 11.36 -5.28 6.61
CA ALA A 111 11.79 -4.43 7.70
C ALA A 111 10.57 -3.66 8.23
N VAL A 112 10.36 -3.67 9.54
CA VAL A 112 9.23 -3.02 10.19
C VAL A 112 9.75 -1.97 11.16
N TYR A 113 9.20 -0.78 11.09
CA TYR A 113 9.49 0.32 12.00
C TYR A 113 8.19 0.87 12.57
N ASP A 114 8.10 0.90 13.89
CA ASP A 114 7.00 1.50 14.64
C ASP A 114 7.47 2.88 15.15
N PRO A 115 7.19 3.98 14.42
CA PRO A 115 7.61 5.31 14.82
C PRO A 115 6.98 5.74 16.16
N PRO A 116 7.63 6.63 16.92
CA PRO A 116 6.95 7.32 18.02
C PRO A 116 5.79 8.16 17.47
N PRO A 117 4.76 8.44 18.28
CA PRO A 117 3.69 9.35 17.89
C PRO A 117 4.25 10.69 17.40
N GLY A 118 3.73 11.18 16.28
CA GLY A 118 4.17 12.43 15.66
C GLY A 118 3.09 13.02 14.76
N ASP A 119 3.39 14.18 14.17
CA ASP A 119 2.43 15.04 13.48
C ASP A 119 1.79 14.43 12.24
N GLU A 120 2.44 13.45 11.61
CA GLU A 120 1.92 12.76 10.42
C GLU A 120 1.09 11.51 10.75
N HIS A 121 0.88 11.21 12.04
CA HIS A 121 0.04 10.10 12.52
C HIS A 121 0.39 8.72 11.94
N ILE A 122 1.63 8.54 11.47
CA ILE A 122 2.14 7.26 10.99
C ILE A 122 2.33 6.36 12.21
N THR A 123 1.73 5.17 12.18
CA THR A 123 1.83 4.18 13.26
C THR A 123 2.77 3.04 12.91
N LYS A 124 3.03 2.81 11.61
CA LYS A 124 3.92 1.74 11.16
C LYS A 124 4.42 1.98 9.74
N VAL A 125 5.69 1.66 9.52
CA VAL A 125 6.32 1.61 8.20
C VAL A 125 6.83 0.19 7.95
N VAL A 126 6.45 -0.41 6.83
CA VAL A 126 6.85 -1.77 6.46
C VAL A 126 7.46 -1.78 5.07
N PHE A 127 8.72 -2.16 4.99
CA PHE A 127 9.36 -2.52 3.74
C PHE A 127 9.20 -4.02 3.52
N SER A 128 8.93 -4.44 2.30
CA SER A 128 8.87 -5.85 1.91
C SER A 128 9.61 -6.06 0.60
N TRP A 129 10.38 -7.14 0.56
CA TRP A 129 11.04 -7.64 -0.64
C TRP A 129 10.67 -9.10 -0.82
N ASN A 130 10.15 -9.44 -2.00
CA ASN A 130 9.81 -10.79 -2.40
C ASN A 130 10.52 -11.10 -3.72
N PRO A 131 11.74 -11.68 -3.68
CA PRO A 131 12.35 -12.29 -4.86
C PRO A 131 11.49 -13.44 -5.38
N GLY A 132 11.08 -13.34 -6.64
CA GLY A 132 10.30 -14.34 -7.34
C GLY A 132 10.87 -14.62 -8.73
N TYR A 133 10.39 -15.71 -9.33
CA TYR A 133 10.62 -15.98 -10.75
C TYR A 133 9.45 -15.43 -11.55
N ARG A 134 9.73 -14.80 -12.69
CA ARG A 134 8.68 -14.35 -13.61
C ARG A 134 7.82 -15.53 -14.04
N SER A 135 6.54 -15.29 -14.32
CA SER A 135 5.66 -16.22 -15.05
C SER A 135 6.15 -16.39 -16.50
N GLY A 136 7.23 -17.17 -16.68
CA GLY A 136 7.88 -17.37 -17.97
C GLY A 136 8.80 -18.59 -18.07
N GLY A 137 8.89 -19.41 -17.00
CA GLY A 137 9.78 -20.57 -16.95
C GLY A 137 11.20 -20.24 -16.49
N ARG A 138 12.09 -21.25 -16.47
CA ARG A 138 13.46 -21.16 -15.93
C ARG A 138 14.35 -20.10 -16.59
N ASP A 139 14.01 -19.64 -17.79
CA ASP A 139 14.85 -18.75 -18.59
C ASP A 139 14.51 -17.26 -18.42
N ALA A 140 13.44 -16.94 -17.70
CA ALA A 140 13.11 -15.56 -17.39
C ALA A 140 14.05 -15.01 -16.30
N PRO A 141 14.54 -13.77 -16.42
CA PRO A 141 15.36 -13.17 -15.38
C PRO A 141 14.61 -13.15 -14.05
N PRO A 142 15.31 -13.37 -12.92
CA PRO A 142 14.70 -13.25 -11.60
C PRO A 142 14.11 -11.85 -11.43
N GLN A 143 12.99 -11.77 -10.72
CA GLN A 143 12.31 -10.51 -10.42
C GLN A 143 12.24 -10.28 -8.92
N MET A 144 12.14 -9.03 -8.52
CA MET A 144 11.83 -8.64 -7.15
C MET A 144 10.55 -7.83 -7.15
N PHE A 145 9.55 -8.32 -6.43
CA PHE A 145 8.50 -7.45 -5.94
C PHE A 145 9.01 -6.72 -4.71
N ALA A 146 8.99 -5.40 -4.74
CA ALA A 146 9.39 -4.54 -3.65
C ALA A 146 8.22 -3.63 -3.28
N SER A 147 7.91 -3.50 -1.99
CA SER A 147 6.88 -2.58 -1.50
C SER A 147 7.28 -1.86 -0.22
N LEU A 148 6.78 -0.64 -0.09
CA LEU A 148 6.77 0.18 1.12
C LEU A 148 5.31 0.42 1.50
N ARG A 149 4.93 0.02 2.70
CA ARG A 149 3.61 0.28 3.28
C ARG A 149 3.75 1.25 4.43
N ILE A 150 2.89 2.26 4.45
CA ILE A 150 2.84 3.29 5.49
C ILE A 150 1.43 3.27 6.05
N ILE A 151 1.32 2.90 7.31
CA ILE A 151 0.05 2.71 8.01
C ILE A 151 -0.13 3.88 8.97
N PHE A 152 -1.33 4.44 8.95
CA PHE A 152 -1.72 5.60 9.73
C PHE A 152 -2.63 5.18 10.89
N ASP A 153 -2.80 6.07 11.85
CA ASP A 153 -3.86 5.97 12.86
C ASP A 153 -5.25 5.96 12.18
N GLU A 154 -6.20 5.22 12.77
CA GLU A 154 -7.57 5.06 12.26
C GLU A 154 -8.35 6.38 12.25
N GLN A 155 -7.94 7.35 13.07
CA GLN A 155 -8.54 8.69 13.08
C GLN A 155 -7.99 9.61 11.97
N HIS A 156 -6.86 9.22 11.36
CA HIS A 156 -6.06 10.05 10.45
C HIS A 156 -5.76 9.31 9.14
N CYS A 157 -6.76 8.62 8.60
CA CYS A 157 -6.61 7.79 7.41
C CYS A 157 -6.27 8.65 6.17
N PRO A 158 -5.45 8.12 5.25
CA PRO A 158 -4.99 8.88 4.11
C PRO A 158 -6.14 9.15 3.13
N ALA A 159 -6.34 10.43 2.77
CA ALA A 159 -7.26 10.82 1.72
C ALA A 159 -6.59 10.74 0.34
N VAL A 160 -7.42 10.48 -0.67
CA VAL A 160 -6.98 10.36 -2.08
C VAL A 160 -6.64 11.72 -2.70
N ALA A 161 -7.37 12.77 -2.30
CA ALA A 161 -7.29 14.09 -2.94
C ALA A 161 -5.90 14.75 -2.84
N PRO A 162 -5.20 14.75 -1.68
CA PRO A 162 -3.83 15.27 -1.60
C PRO A 162 -2.84 14.57 -2.54
N VAL A 163 -2.94 13.24 -2.65
CA VAL A 163 -2.07 12.44 -3.54
C VAL A 163 -2.40 12.70 -5.01
N ALA A 164 -3.68 12.81 -5.36
CA ALA A 164 -4.09 13.18 -6.72
C ALA A 164 -3.58 14.58 -7.11
N HIS A 165 -3.67 15.54 -6.19
CA HIS A 165 -3.14 16.89 -6.41
C HIS A 165 -1.61 16.87 -6.59
N ALA A 166 -0.88 16.20 -5.69
CA ALA A 166 0.58 16.12 -5.73
C ALA A 166 1.10 15.39 -6.99
N SER A 167 0.45 14.30 -7.38
CA SER A 167 0.82 13.52 -8.56
C SER A 167 0.41 14.17 -9.88
N LYS A 168 -0.54 15.11 -9.86
CA LYS A 168 -1.20 15.68 -11.04
C LYS A 168 -1.87 14.61 -11.91
N GLN A 169 -2.28 13.51 -11.31
CA GLN A 169 -2.95 12.40 -11.98
C GLN A 169 -4.37 12.24 -11.45
N LYS A 170 -5.26 11.74 -12.33
CA LYS A 170 -6.58 11.30 -11.91
C LYS A 170 -6.43 9.94 -11.19
N PRO A 171 -7.00 9.78 -9.98
CA PRO A 171 -6.93 8.50 -9.27
C PRO A 171 -7.65 7.40 -10.06
N MET A 172 -7.00 6.24 -10.21
CA MET A 172 -7.60 5.06 -10.82
C MET A 172 -8.13 4.11 -9.73
N PRO A 173 -9.45 3.93 -9.59
CA PRO A 173 -10.00 2.99 -8.62
C PRO A 173 -9.64 1.55 -9.02
N VAL A 174 -9.18 0.78 -8.05
CA VAL A 174 -8.92 -0.66 -8.16
C VAL A 174 -9.87 -1.35 -7.20
N VAL A 175 -10.70 -2.24 -7.75
CA VAL A 175 -11.71 -2.99 -7.00
C VAL A 175 -11.20 -4.42 -6.87
N MET A 176 -10.97 -4.87 -5.65
CA MET A 176 -10.50 -6.23 -5.37
C MET A 176 -11.55 -7.00 -4.58
N PRO A 177 -11.81 -8.26 -4.91
CA PRO A 177 -12.65 -9.12 -4.07
C PRO A 177 -11.94 -9.38 -2.73
N VAL A 178 -12.70 -9.35 -1.63
CA VAL A 178 -12.20 -9.68 -0.28
C VAL A 178 -11.93 -11.19 -0.16
N SER A 179 -12.63 -12.00 -0.96
CA SER A 179 -12.43 -13.44 -1.07
C SER A 179 -12.34 -13.84 -2.53
N MET A 180 -11.29 -14.59 -2.88
CA MET A 180 -11.17 -15.23 -4.20
C MET A 180 -12.23 -16.33 -4.41
N HIS A 181 -12.89 -16.79 -3.34
CA HIS A 181 -13.86 -17.89 -3.37
C HIS A 181 -15.31 -17.42 -3.43
N ASP A 182 -15.55 -16.12 -3.21
CA ASP A 182 -16.85 -15.47 -3.40
C ASP A 182 -16.63 -14.03 -3.89
N PRO A 183 -16.46 -13.83 -5.21
CA PRO A 183 -16.20 -12.51 -5.78
C PRO A 183 -17.42 -11.58 -5.75
N GLU A 184 -18.62 -12.10 -5.46
CA GLU A 184 -19.87 -11.33 -5.41
C GLU A 184 -20.15 -10.75 -4.02
N GLN A 185 -19.53 -11.30 -2.96
CA GLN A 185 -19.69 -10.80 -1.60
C GLN A 185 -18.41 -10.15 -1.07
N ASN A 186 -18.47 -8.82 -0.96
CA ASN A 186 -17.46 -7.91 -0.43
C ASN A 186 -16.31 -7.66 -1.40
N THR A 187 -16.37 -6.52 -2.09
CA THR A 187 -15.20 -5.91 -2.72
C THR A 187 -14.70 -4.76 -1.85
N TYR A 188 -13.40 -4.50 -1.88
CA TYR A 188 -12.85 -3.27 -1.33
C TYR A 188 -12.19 -2.47 -2.45
N THR A 189 -12.31 -1.15 -2.37
CA THR A 189 -11.77 -0.22 -3.37
C THR A 189 -10.61 0.55 -2.79
N PHE A 190 -9.50 0.58 -3.52
CA PHE A 190 -8.38 1.47 -3.27
C PHE A 190 -8.04 2.24 -4.54
N TYR A 191 -7.19 3.26 -4.44
CA TYR A 191 -6.89 4.15 -5.55
C TYR A 191 -5.42 4.04 -5.93
N SER A 192 -5.14 3.95 -7.22
CA SER A 192 -3.79 3.78 -7.76
C SER A 192 -3.35 5.00 -8.58
N PHE A 193 -2.04 5.26 -8.52
CA PHE A 193 -1.32 6.27 -9.28
C PHE A 193 -0.05 5.62 -9.85
N GLY A 194 0.12 5.68 -11.17
CA GLY A 194 1.23 5.03 -11.87
C GLY A 194 2.34 6.02 -12.20
N PHE A 195 3.58 5.67 -11.89
CA PHE A 195 4.76 6.47 -12.21
C PHE A 195 5.70 5.66 -13.08
N ARG A 196 5.85 6.09 -14.35
CA ARG A 196 6.79 5.47 -15.28
C ARG A 196 8.16 6.13 -15.14
N ARG A 197 9.22 5.33 -15.08
CA ARG A 197 10.58 5.84 -15.23
C ARG A 197 10.84 6.33 -16.66
N HIS A 198 11.84 7.19 -16.82
CA HIS A 198 12.34 7.63 -18.12
C HIS A 198 12.85 6.49 -19.01
N ASP A 199 13.23 5.35 -18.42
CA ASP A 199 13.62 4.12 -19.14
C ASP A 199 12.45 3.36 -19.77
N GLY A 200 11.20 3.74 -19.45
CA GLY A 200 9.98 3.16 -20.00
C GLY A 200 9.67 1.72 -19.54
N GLN A 201 10.53 1.11 -18.73
CA GLN A 201 10.47 -0.31 -18.35
C GLN A 201 9.93 -0.50 -16.93
N THR A 202 10.26 0.40 -16.00
CA THR A 202 9.86 0.25 -14.59
C THR A 202 8.68 1.17 -14.25
N ASN A 203 7.65 0.57 -13.67
CA ASN A 203 6.50 1.31 -13.13
C ASN A 203 6.51 1.19 -11.60
N THR A 204 6.59 2.33 -10.91
CA THR A 204 6.25 2.41 -9.49
C THR A 204 4.77 2.76 -9.39
N ASN A 205 4.03 1.98 -8.62
CA ASN A 205 2.63 2.27 -8.32
C ASN A 205 2.52 2.78 -6.88
N LEU A 206 1.77 3.86 -6.69
CA LEU A 206 1.36 4.34 -5.39
C LEU A 206 -0.14 4.05 -5.22
N TYR A 207 -0.48 3.36 -4.15
CA TYR A 207 -1.83 2.99 -3.78
C TYR A 207 -2.24 3.71 -2.50
N VAL A 208 -3.45 4.27 -2.49
CA VAL A 208 -4.09 4.85 -1.30
C VAL A 208 -5.30 3.99 -0.97
N ASP A 209 -5.29 3.40 0.22
CA ASP A 209 -6.38 2.59 0.77
C ASP A 209 -6.95 3.29 2.02
N PRO A 210 -7.99 4.13 1.86
CA PRO A 210 -8.63 4.79 2.99
C PRO A 210 -9.30 3.80 3.95
N GLY A 211 -9.73 2.63 3.47
CA GLY A 211 -10.42 1.63 4.28
C GLY A 211 -9.48 0.85 5.20
N ARG A 212 -8.20 0.72 4.83
CA ARG A 212 -7.13 0.13 5.65
C ARG A 212 -6.20 1.16 6.29
N CYS A 213 -6.51 2.45 6.11
CA CYS A 213 -5.71 3.57 6.58
C CYS A 213 -4.24 3.47 6.18
N GLU A 214 -4.00 3.19 4.89
CA GLU A 214 -2.67 2.83 4.39
C GLU A 214 -2.35 3.51 3.05
N ILE A 215 -1.06 3.84 2.86
CA ILE A 215 -0.47 4.11 1.55
C ILE A 215 0.59 3.05 1.25
N THR A 216 0.53 2.46 0.05
CA THR A 216 1.56 1.51 -0.45
C THR A 216 2.26 2.08 -1.67
N LEU A 217 3.59 2.05 -1.69
CA LEU A 217 4.37 2.15 -2.92
C LEU A 217 4.85 0.76 -3.29
N SER A 218 4.74 0.35 -4.55
CA SER A 218 5.27 -0.93 -5.01
C SER A 218 5.84 -0.88 -6.42
N ARG A 219 6.75 -1.81 -6.68
CA ARG A 219 7.29 -2.05 -8.02
C ARG A 219 7.66 -3.52 -8.18
N VAL A 220 7.74 -3.93 -9.43
CA VAL A 220 8.48 -5.13 -9.84
C VAL A 220 9.75 -4.65 -10.55
N ARG A 221 10.92 -5.17 -10.15
CA ARG A 221 12.19 -4.91 -10.84
C ARG A 221 12.81 -6.22 -11.28
N ASP A 222 13.46 -6.20 -12.43
CA ASP A 222 14.33 -7.30 -12.86
C ASP A 222 15.65 -7.24 -12.04
N PHE A 223 16.23 -8.41 -11.80
CA PHE A 223 17.52 -8.59 -11.10
C PHE A 223 18.67 -8.82 -12.06
#